data_AF-A0A645H6E9-F1
#
_entry.id   AF-A0A645H6E9-F1
#
_cell.length_a   1.000
_cell.length_b   1.000
_cell.length_c   1.000
_cell.angle_alpha   90.00
_cell.angle_beta   90.00
_cell.angle_gamma   90.00
#
_symmetry.space_group_name_H-M   'P 1'
#
loop_
_entity.id
_entity.type
_entity.pdbx_description
1 polymer ?
#
loop_
_entity_poly.entity_id
_entity_poly.type
_entity_poly.pdbx_seq_one_letter_code
_entity_poly.pdbx_strand_id
1 'polypeptide(L)'
;MFESGRFKKNDTWNYSDNAGTKAWVNAQAFKNYILYSGRGSLISKGSYQDVYKSAYNLKPGDFVAYEKGGRITHVSTVTGIDSKGYPLVTCHNTDRLLVPWDLGWSDKEIRFHIIQVHY
;
A
#
# COMPACT_ATOMS: atom_id res chain seq x y z
N MET A 1 -12.74 3.51 19.05
CA MET A 1 -11.80 2.36 19.10
C MET A 1 -10.91 2.45 17.87
N PHE A 2 -9.61 2.67 18.05
CA PHE A 2 -8.63 2.78 16.96
C PHE A 2 -8.01 1.40 16.75
N GLU A 3 -8.00 0.86 15.53
CA GLU A 3 -7.31 -0.42 15.26
C GLU A 3 -5.83 -0.23 14.90
N SER A 4 -5.36 1.01 14.77
CA SER A 4 -3.93 1.34 14.56
C SER A 4 -3.40 2.48 15.44
N GLY A 5 -4.18 2.97 16.41
CA GLY A 5 -3.83 4.12 17.25
C GLY A 5 -3.77 5.48 16.53
N ARG A 6 -3.65 5.51 15.19
CA ARG A 6 -3.45 6.74 14.41
C ARG A 6 -4.64 7.15 13.54
N PHE A 7 -5.41 6.19 13.01
CA PHE A 7 -6.62 6.51 12.24
C PHE A 7 -7.89 6.13 12.99
N LYS A 8 -8.80 7.11 13.14
CA LYS A 8 -10.17 6.86 13.59
C LYS A 8 -10.92 6.07 12.52
N LYS A 9 -11.62 5.00 12.92
CA LYS A 9 -12.65 4.36 12.10
C LYS A 9 -13.72 5.38 11.71
N ASN A 10 -14.32 5.18 10.55
CA ASN A 10 -15.49 5.91 10.07
C ASN A 10 -16.31 5.00 9.14
N ASP A 11 -17.47 5.45 8.69
CA ASP A 11 -18.40 4.60 7.91
C ASP A 11 -17.79 4.01 6.62
N THR A 12 -16.71 4.61 6.10
CA THR A 12 -16.01 4.11 4.90
C THR A 12 -14.88 3.14 5.23
N TRP A 13 -14.18 3.34 6.34
CA TRP A 13 -13.10 2.49 6.86
C TRP A 13 -13.50 1.94 8.22
N ASN A 14 -14.23 0.84 8.16
CA ASN A 14 -14.75 0.16 9.33
C ASN A 14 -14.76 -1.36 9.14
N TYR A 15 -14.63 -2.04 10.28
CA TYR A 15 -15.01 -3.42 10.49
C TYR A 15 -15.92 -3.45 11.72
N SER A 16 -17.16 -3.90 11.52
CA SER A 16 -18.17 -4.09 12.56
C SER A 16 -19.08 -5.26 12.20
N ASP A 17 -19.72 -5.89 13.19
CA ASP A 17 -20.74 -6.92 12.95
C ASP A 17 -20.27 -8.07 12.04
N ASN A 18 -19.00 -8.47 12.20
CA ASN A 18 -18.33 -9.48 11.38
C ASN A 18 -18.25 -9.15 9.87
N ALA A 19 -18.36 -7.87 9.51
CA ALA A 19 -18.27 -7.40 8.14
C ALA A 19 -17.32 -6.21 8.01
N GLY A 20 -16.43 -6.29 7.01
CA GLY A 20 -15.59 -5.16 6.61
C GLY A 20 -16.26 -4.35 5.51
N THR A 21 -16.22 -3.03 5.63
CA THR A 21 -16.58 -2.09 4.55
C THR A 21 -15.74 -2.35 3.30
N LYS A 22 -16.18 -1.85 2.13
CA LYS A 22 -15.45 -2.07 0.87
C LYS A 22 -13.99 -1.58 0.95
N ALA A 23 -13.74 -0.42 1.56
CA ALA A 23 -12.38 0.08 1.72
C ALA A 23 -11.53 -0.77 2.69
N TRP A 24 -12.17 -1.52 3.60
CA TRP A 24 -11.52 -2.43 4.54
C TRP A 24 -10.97 -3.68 3.86
N VAL A 25 -11.75 -4.29 2.97
CA VAL A 25 -11.47 -5.64 2.43
C VAL A 25 -10.95 -5.67 0.99
N ASN A 26 -10.95 -4.55 0.28
CA ASN A 26 -10.60 -4.51 -1.15
C ASN A 26 -9.44 -3.54 -1.44
N ALA A 27 -8.39 -4.03 -2.10
CA ALA A 27 -7.17 -3.28 -2.40
C ALA A 27 -7.39 -1.97 -3.17
N GLN A 28 -8.23 -1.99 -4.21
CA GLN A 28 -8.57 -0.80 -4.99
C GLN A 28 -9.34 0.22 -4.16
N ALA A 29 -10.35 -0.24 -3.41
CA ALA A 29 -11.15 0.64 -2.57
C ALA A 29 -10.32 1.22 -1.43
N PHE A 30 -9.41 0.45 -0.84
CA PHE A 30 -8.46 0.91 0.16
C PHE A 30 -7.57 2.03 -0.38
N LYS A 31 -6.89 1.80 -1.52
CA LYS A 31 -6.05 2.82 -2.17
C LYS A 31 -6.84 4.10 -2.45
N ASN A 32 -8.05 3.97 -2.99
CA ASN A 32 -8.90 5.12 -3.29
C ASN A 32 -9.32 5.86 -2.01
N TYR A 33 -9.68 5.12 -0.96
CA TYR A 33 -10.03 5.69 0.33
C TYR A 33 -8.88 6.50 0.92
N ILE A 34 -7.65 5.96 0.95
CA ILE A 34 -6.48 6.66 1.48
C ILE A 34 -6.28 8.00 0.77
N LEU A 35 -6.31 8.01 -0.56
CA LEU A 35 -6.06 9.23 -1.34
C LEU A 35 -7.22 10.24 -1.22
N TYR A 36 -8.46 9.79 -1.38
CA TYR A 36 -9.60 10.70 -1.42
C TYR A 36 -10.04 11.21 -0.05
N SER A 37 -9.67 10.52 1.03
CA SER A 37 -9.89 11.01 2.40
C SER A 37 -8.80 11.97 2.88
N GLY A 38 -7.74 12.22 2.10
CA GLY A 38 -6.59 13.03 2.51
C GLY A 38 -5.66 12.34 3.50
N ARG A 39 -5.89 11.05 3.79
CA ARG A 39 -5.06 10.22 4.69
C ARG A 39 -3.75 9.76 4.05
N GLY A 40 -3.52 10.08 2.79
CA GLY A 40 -2.26 9.83 2.12
C GLY A 40 -2.19 10.51 0.77
N SER A 41 -0.99 10.48 0.19
CA SER A 41 -0.67 11.08 -1.11
C SER A 41 -0.03 10.06 -2.04
N LEU A 42 -0.37 10.16 -3.32
CA LEU A 42 0.33 9.44 -4.38
C LEU A 42 1.62 10.19 -4.70
N ILE A 43 2.77 9.59 -4.40
CA ILE A 43 4.09 10.18 -4.65
C ILE A 43 4.50 9.99 -6.12
N SER A 44 4.30 8.77 -6.63
CA SER A 44 4.59 8.44 -8.02
C SER A 44 3.79 7.23 -8.47
N LYS A 45 3.61 7.12 -9.79
CA LYS A 45 2.97 5.97 -10.43
C LYS A 45 3.71 5.63 -11.73
N GLY A 46 3.96 4.35 -11.98
CA GLY A 46 4.53 3.93 -13.26
C GLY A 46 5.06 2.50 -13.22
N SER A 47 5.90 2.17 -14.19
CA SER A 47 6.72 0.97 -14.17
C SER A 47 7.76 1.03 -13.04
N TYR A 48 8.47 -0.07 -12.81
CA TYR A 48 9.56 -0.12 -11.81
C TYR A 48 10.56 1.03 -12.01
N GLN A 49 11.00 1.27 -13.26
CA GLN A 49 12.00 2.28 -13.58
C GLN A 49 11.52 3.71 -13.30
N ASP A 50 10.21 3.94 -13.39
CA ASP A 50 9.62 5.25 -13.12
C ASP A 50 9.59 5.55 -11.62
N VAL A 51 9.39 4.51 -10.80
CA VAL A 51 9.08 4.70 -9.38
C VAL A 51 10.22 4.35 -8.43
N TYR A 52 11.19 3.52 -8.83
CA TYR A 52 12.13 2.92 -7.87
C TYR A 52 12.89 3.96 -7.05
N LYS A 53 13.31 5.08 -7.65
CA LYS A 53 13.98 6.18 -6.93
C LYS A 53 13.08 6.80 -5.87
N SER A 54 11.81 7.02 -6.19
CA SER A 54 10.84 7.58 -5.25
C SER A 54 10.47 6.61 -4.14
N ALA A 55 10.55 5.30 -4.39
CA ALA A 55 10.28 4.26 -3.40
C ALA A 55 11.26 4.33 -2.22
N TYR A 56 12.51 4.76 -2.41
CA TYR A 56 13.47 4.98 -1.31
C TYR A 56 13.02 6.00 -0.27
N ASN A 57 12.03 6.84 -0.58
CA ASN A 57 11.46 7.79 0.39
C ASN A 57 10.34 7.18 1.25
N LEU A 58 9.90 5.95 0.96
CA LEU A 58 8.88 5.26 1.73
C LEU A 58 9.38 4.96 3.14
N LYS A 59 8.47 5.11 4.10
CA LYS A 59 8.72 4.84 5.52
C LYS A 59 7.79 3.75 6.01
N PRO A 60 8.11 3.08 7.13
CA PRO A 60 7.17 2.15 7.76
C PRO A 60 5.79 2.79 7.97
N GLY A 61 4.75 2.12 7.47
CA GLY A 61 3.37 2.62 7.43
C GLY A 61 2.90 3.11 6.06
N ASP A 62 3.82 3.55 5.19
CA ASP A 62 3.53 3.77 3.78
C ASP A 62 3.26 2.45 3.06
N PHE A 63 2.71 2.48 1.84
CA PHE A 63 2.44 1.26 1.10
C PHE A 63 2.63 1.40 -0.40
N VAL A 64 2.81 0.24 -1.05
CA VAL A 64 2.84 0.11 -2.51
C VAL A 64 1.55 -0.55 -2.95
N ALA A 65 0.88 0.03 -3.95
CA ALA A 65 -0.25 -0.59 -4.62
C ALA A 65 0.15 -1.09 -6.02
N TYR A 66 -0.35 -2.28 -6.38
CA TYR A 66 -0.01 -2.95 -7.63
C TYR A 66 -1.21 -2.93 -8.57
N GLU A 67 -1.07 -2.24 -9.69
CA GLU A 67 -2.08 -2.12 -10.73
C GLU A 67 -1.80 -3.12 -11.85
N LYS A 68 -2.83 -3.85 -12.28
CA LYS A 68 -2.84 -4.63 -13.51
C LYS A 68 -4.13 -4.34 -14.29
N GLY A 69 -4.01 -4.01 -15.57
CA GLY A 69 -5.18 -3.71 -16.41
C GLY A 69 -6.05 -2.57 -15.88
N GLY A 70 -5.46 -1.51 -15.31
CA GLY A 70 -6.19 -0.35 -14.79
C GLY A 70 -6.82 -0.54 -13.40
N ARG A 71 -6.65 -1.71 -12.77
CA ARG A 71 -7.19 -2.02 -11.44
C ARG A 71 -6.08 -2.38 -10.46
N ILE A 72 -6.17 -1.85 -9.23
CA ILE A 72 -5.34 -2.30 -8.12
C ILE A 72 -5.75 -3.72 -7.72
N THR A 73 -4.84 -4.66 -7.93
CA THR A 73 -5.04 -6.09 -7.60
C THR A 73 -4.51 -6.42 -6.21
N HIS A 74 -3.52 -5.66 -5.73
CA HIS A 74 -2.88 -5.93 -4.44
C HIS A 74 -2.30 -4.66 -3.80
N VAL A 75 -2.03 -4.72 -2.50
CA VAL A 75 -1.28 -3.71 -1.74
C VAL A 75 -0.35 -4.39 -0.75
N SER A 76 0.83 -3.82 -0.52
CA SER A 76 1.78 -4.29 0.49
C SER A 76 2.29 -3.12 1.32
N THR A 77 2.31 -3.29 2.64
CA THR A 77 2.68 -2.21 3.57
C THR A 77 4.16 -2.26 3.85
N VAL A 78 4.82 -1.11 3.84
CA VAL A 78 6.23 -0.99 4.24
C VAL A 78 6.32 -1.20 5.74
N THR A 79 7.13 -2.17 6.16
CA THR A 79 7.30 -2.58 7.56
C THR A 79 8.75 -2.54 8.01
N GLY A 80 9.70 -2.40 7.09
CA GLY A 80 11.11 -2.26 7.40
C GLY A 80 11.88 -1.59 6.27
N ILE A 81 13.13 -1.24 6.55
CA ILE A 81 14.09 -0.68 5.59
C ILE A 81 15.38 -1.50 5.72
N ASP A 82 15.99 -1.89 4.59
CA ASP A 82 17.26 -2.62 4.60
C ASP A 82 18.47 -1.72 4.90
N SER A 83 19.67 -2.30 4.99
CA SER A 83 20.90 -1.57 5.29
C SER A 83 21.32 -0.55 4.20
N LYS A 84 20.69 -0.58 3.02
CA LYS A 84 20.93 0.33 1.89
C LYS A 84 19.81 1.36 1.72
N GLY A 85 18.82 1.38 2.61
CA GLY A 85 17.68 2.29 2.51
C GLY A 85 16.54 1.76 1.63
N TYR A 86 16.58 0.51 1.19
CA TYR A 86 15.52 -0.08 0.38
C TYR A 86 14.30 -0.43 1.24
N PRO A 87 13.08 -0.02 0.85
CA PRO A 87 11.89 -0.36 1.61
C PRO A 87 11.51 -1.84 1.45
N LEU A 88 11.22 -2.47 2.58
CA LEU A 88 10.77 -3.86 2.68
C LEU A 88 9.30 -3.88 3.10
N VAL A 89 8.52 -4.73 2.44
CA VAL A 89 7.08 -4.83 2.64
C VAL A 89 6.67 -6.14 3.29
N THR A 90 5.53 -6.08 3.99
CA THR A 90 4.80 -7.23 4.49
C THR A 90 3.38 -7.24 3.91
N CYS A 91 2.88 -8.40 3.51
CA CYS A 91 1.50 -8.59 3.07
C CYS A 91 0.97 -10.01 3.36
N HIS A 92 -0.33 -10.23 3.14
CA HIS A 92 -1.05 -11.43 3.61
C HIS A 92 -0.84 -12.70 2.76
N ASN A 93 -0.10 -12.60 1.67
CA ASN A 93 0.20 -13.70 0.77
C ASN A 93 1.33 -14.52 1.41
N THR A 94 1.20 -15.84 1.37
CA THR A 94 2.10 -16.82 1.99
C THR A 94 3.57 -16.43 1.75
N ASP A 95 4.27 -16.11 2.85
CA ASP A 95 5.71 -15.86 2.95
C ASP A 95 6.26 -14.51 2.44
N ARG A 96 5.47 -13.43 2.50
CA ARG A 96 6.00 -12.06 2.27
C ARG A 96 6.11 -11.27 3.57
N LEU A 97 7.16 -11.57 4.35
CA LEU A 97 7.60 -10.80 5.51
C LEU A 97 8.93 -10.11 5.18
N LEU A 98 8.96 -8.77 5.24
CA LEU A 98 10.16 -7.96 5.00
C LEU A 98 10.86 -8.28 3.66
N VAL A 99 10.08 -8.36 2.59
CA VAL A 99 10.59 -8.63 1.23
C VAL A 99 10.67 -7.35 0.40
N PRO A 100 11.51 -7.30 -0.66
CA PRO A 100 11.49 -6.21 -1.63
C PRO A 100 10.08 -6.00 -2.20
N TRP A 101 9.61 -4.75 -2.27
CA TRP A 101 8.24 -4.42 -2.73
C TRP A 101 7.96 -4.83 -4.17
N ASP A 102 8.99 -4.97 -5.00
CA ASP A 102 8.94 -5.38 -6.40
C ASP A 102 9.09 -6.90 -6.58
N LEU A 103 9.41 -7.66 -5.53
CA LEU A 103 9.62 -9.10 -5.62
C LEU A 103 8.34 -9.80 -6.10
N GLY A 104 8.48 -10.60 -7.16
CA GLY A 104 7.35 -11.31 -7.78
C GLY A 104 6.39 -10.43 -8.58
N TRP A 105 6.75 -9.17 -8.86
CA TRP A 105 5.99 -8.24 -9.71
C TRP A 105 6.79 -7.90 -11.00
N SER A 106 7.37 -8.91 -11.65
CA SER A 106 8.21 -8.76 -12.86
C SER A 106 7.45 -8.60 -14.18
N ASP A 107 6.12 -8.71 -14.13
CA ASP A 107 5.25 -8.52 -15.30
C ASP A 107 5.26 -7.03 -15.73
N LYS A 108 5.55 -6.78 -17.01
CA LYS A 108 5.67 -5.43 -17.60
C LYS A 108 4.35 -4.66 -17.62
N GLU A 109 3.22 -5.36 -17.50
CA GLU A 109 1.90 -4.75 -17.38
C GLU A 109 1.64 -4.15 -15.99
N ILE A 110 2.46 -4.52 -14.99
CA ILE A 110 2.30 -4.00 -13.65
C ILE A 110 2.71 -2.53 -13.60
N ARG A 111 1.85 -1.74 -12.95
CA ARG A 111 2.16 -0.36 -12.56
C ARG A 111 2.11 -0.26 -11.05
N PHE A 112 3.15 0.33 -10.47
CA PHE A 112 3.28 0.54 -9.04
C PHE A 112 2.81 1.94 -8.69
N HIS A 113 2.14 2.06 -7.54
CA HIS A 113 1.74 3.33 -6.95
C HIS A 113 2.45 3.45 -5.62
N ILE A 114 3.33 4.45 -5.51
CA ILE A 114 4.07 4.75 -4.28
C ILE A 114 3.21 5.71 -3.47
N ILE A 115 2.71 5.25 -2.33
CA ILE A 115 1.72 5.99 -1.54
C ILE A 115 2.28 6.25 -0.15
N GLN A 116 2.39 7.54 0.18
CA GLN A 116 2.75 8.01 1.52
C GLN A 116 1.48 8.18 2.35
N VAL A 117 1.50 7.70 3.59
CA VAL A 117 0.38 7.81 4.53
C VAL A 117 0.61 8.96 5.51
N HIS A 118 -0.42 9.77 5.72
CA HIS A 118 -0.40 10.91 6.64
C HIS A 118 -1.02 10.49 7.97
N TYR A 119 -0.19 10.33 9.00
CA TYR A 119 -0.63 9.97 10.34
C TYR A 119 -0.79 11.16 11.27
#